data_AF-A0A7S6S3M4-F1
#
_entry.id   AF-A0A7S6S3M4-F1
#
_cell.length_a   1.000
_cell.length_b   1.000
_cell.length_c   1.000
_cell.angle_alpha   90.00
_cell.angle_beta   90.00
_cell.angle_gamma   90.00
#
_symmetry.space_group_name_H-M   'P 1'
#
loop_
_entity.id
_entity.type
_entity.pdbx_description
1 polymer ?
#
loop_
_entity_poly.entity_id
_entity_poly.type
_entity_poly.pdbx_seq_one_letter_code
_entity_poly.pdbx_strand_id
1 'polypeptide(L)'
;MGVARARGAFGDHRVGCVFWPDTLGVEPWRDYDGLHYYGMPGVVGAQPATSAGANPGAATGENASVADSELDKNELQLLQEIYGVLRKDGSAYKTKDAKTQKLVDDVAAYVSDRDAYFGSADDYKTYRATAKAELDADGAKLRRFIEPPLNSRKGEKWKDAQEVFYAWVRKGYEKEVGAGTDIPKLIRSGMSEAMKEALKKVETSYGKKFKAGGMNPRPMKLSGKYRLGTLSDHATGTAVDVDASSNPQIPSATWSAILKYTGKSLDHATRKSKWKSKPKDLYDTIKEISDEFVKKVGEAVKKEEEAAKKEQQAAEEAAKKAGKPAPKPKKVDALDAAIAKDADLKKVGKAFISKYHKTGFLGLEWSLVEAFHKAELTWGATYPDVDLHHFSL
;
A
#
# COMPACT_ATOMS: atom_id res chain seq x y z
N MET A 1 -42.38 -4.80 56.63
CA MET A 1 -41.93 -5.32 55.32
C MET A 1 -41.89 -4.14 54.37
N GLY A 2 -40.68 -3.59 54.17
CA GLY A 2 -40.48 -2.26 53.60
C GLY A 2 -40.25 -2.27 52.10
N VAL A 3 -40.89 -1.30 51.44
CA VAL A 3 -40.66 -0.92 50.04
C VAL A 3 -39.30 -0.24 49.92
N ALA A 4 -38.47 -0.68 48.97
CA ALA A 4 -37.27 0.04 48.54
C ALA A 4 -37.15 0.05 47.01
N ARG A 5 -36.92 1.26 46.49
CA ARG A 5 -36.71 1.63 45.08
C ARG A 5 -35.39 1.09 44.54
N ALA A 6 -35.35 0.74 43.25
CA ALA A 6 -34.14 0.82 42.43
C ALA A 6 -34.41 1.66 41.17
N ARG A 7 -33.52 2.62 40.94
CA ARG A 7 -33.58 3.66 39.90
C ARG A 7 -33.27 3.09 38.51
N GLY A 8 -34.04 3.53 37.52
CA GLY A 8 -33.77 3.30 36.10
C GLY A 8 -32.63 4.19 35.59
N ALA A 9 -31.79 3.60 34.74
CA ALA A 9 -30.82 4.29 33.90
C ALA A 9 -30.46 3.39 32.70
N PHE A 10 -31.31 3.37 31.67
CA PHE A 10 -30.89 2.97 30.33
C PHE A 10 -31.59 3.87 29.32
N GLY A 11 -30.84 4.86 28.84
CA GLY A 11 -31.21 5.66 27.68
C GLY A 11 -31.10 4.82 26.41
N ASP A 12 -32.04 5.08 25.52
CA ASP A 12 -32.05 4.65 24.13
C ASP A 12 -30.75 4.98 23.41
N HIS A 13 -30.34 4.05 22.56
CA HIS A 13 -29.39 4.10 21.43
C HIS A 13 -28.55 2.82 21.37
N ARG A 14 -29.22 1.67 21.18
CA ARG A 14 -28.54 0.49 20.64
C ARG A 14 -28.67 0.52 19.13
N VAL A 15 -27.63 1.00 18.46
CA VAL A 15 -27.38 0.71 17.05
C VAL A 15 -27.19 -0.80 16.95
N GLY A 16 -28.18 -1.49 16.41
CA GLY A 16 -28.12 -2.93 16.17
C GLY A 16 -27.01 -3.24 15.17
N CYS A 17 -25.98 -3.96 15.63
CA CYS A 17 -25.08 -4.67 14.73
C CYS A 17 -25.88 -5.78 14.04
N VAL A 18 -26.18 -5.57 12.76
CA VAL A 18 -26.69 -6.63 11.88
C VAL A 18 -25.51 -7.58 11.61
N PHE A 19 -25.49 -8.72 12.30
CA PHE A 19 -24.66 -9.85 11.94
C PHE A 19 -25.23 -10.49 10.66
N TRP A 20 -24.42 -10.57 9.61
CA TRP A 20 -24.72 -11.40 8.44
C TRP A 20 -24.17 -12.81 8.70
N PRO A 21 -24.98 -13.87 8.56
CA PRO A 21 -24.49 -15.24 8.61
C PRO A 21 -23.93 -15.66 7.24
N ASP A 22 -22.85 -16.45 7.28
CA ASP A 22 -22.46 -17.48 6.29
C ASP A 22 -22.03 -17.08 4.87
N THR A 23 -20.99 -16.24 4.74
CA THR A 23 -20.08 -16.31 3.58
C THR A 23 -18.62 -16.25 4.03
N LEU A 24 -17.95 -17.40 4.06
CA LEU A 24 -16.48 -17.57 4.14
C LEU A 24 -15.72 -16.61 5.07
N GLY A 25 -16.20 -16.35 6.30
CA GLY A 25 -15.43 -15.60 7.31
C GLY A 25 -14.82 -14.26 6.87
N VAL A 26 -15.34 -13.64 5.80
CA VAL A 26 -14.84 -12.37 5.30
C VAL A 26 -15.38 -11.29 6.22
N GLU A 27 -14.59 -10.89 7.22
CA GLU A 27 -14.96 -9.78 8.10
C GLU A 27 -15.27 -8.53 7.25
N PRO A 28 -16.36 -7.79 7.54
CA PRO A 28 -16.59 -6.51 6.90
C PRO A 28 -15.39 -5.62 7.16
N TRP A 29 -14.77 -5.18 6.06
CA TRP A 29 -13.57 -4.37 5.97
C TRP A 29 -13.57 -3.21 6.96
N ARG A 30 -13.02 -3.45 8.16
CA ARG A 30 -12.65 -2.38 9.09
C ARG A 30 -11.20 -2.01 8.80
N ASP A 31 -11.04 -0.86 8.16
CA ASP A 31 -9.81 -0.07 7.99
C ASP A 31 -8.49 -0.80 8.24
N TYR A 32 -8.00 -1.50 7.21
CA TYR A 32 -6.60 -1.94 7.12
C TYR A 32 -5.71 -0.93 6.38
N ASP A 33 -6.14 0.34 6.24
CA ASP A 33 -5.27 1.45 5.82
C ASP A 33 -4.29 1.91 6.93
N GLY A 34 -4.28 1.22 8.07
CA GLY A 34 -3.32 1.42 9.17
C GLY A 34 -1.89 0.93 8.88
N LEU A 35 -1.63 0.31 7.72
CA LEU A 35 -0.26 0.05 7.28
C LEU A 35 0.40 1.36 6.85
N HIS A 36 1.01 2.04 7.82
CA HIS A 36 1.94 3.13 7.61
C HIS A 36 3.05 2.66 6.66
N TYR A 37 2.95 3.04 5.38
CA TYR A 37 4.09 2.97 4.48
C TYR A 37 4.98 4.17 4.75
N TYR A 38 6.16 3.85 5.27
CA TYR A 38 7.17 4.78 5.68
C TYR A 38 7.71 5.51 4.46
N GLY A 39 7.44 6.82 4.39
CA GLY A 39 8.08 7.71 3.43
C GLY A 39 9.60 7.62 3.61
N MET A 40 10.28 7.03 2.64
CA MET A 40 11.72 7.25 2.48
C MET A 40 11.91 8.73 2.10
N PRO A 41 12.88 9.45 2.70
CA PRO A 41 13.27 10.75 2.19
C PRO A 41 13.76 10.55 0.74
N GLY A 42 13.21 11.32 -0.18
CA GLY A 42 13.52 11.24 -1.60
C GLY A 42 15.02 11.29 -1.84
N VAL A 43 15.58 10.19 -2.30
CA VAL A 43 16.91 10.18 -2.92
C VAL A 43 16.74 10.89 -4.25
N VAL A 44 17.20 12.14 -4.31
CA VAL A 44 17.32 12.89 -5.57
C VAL A 44 18.45 12.24 -6.37
N GLY A 45 18.12 11.17 -7.09
CA GLY A 45 19.00 10.58 -8.09
C GLY A 45 19.03 11.48 -9.31
N ALA A 46 20.18 12.09 -9.58
CA ALA A 46 20.43 12.77 -10.84
C ALA A 46 20.19 11.79 -12.00
N GLN A 47 19.22 12.09 -12.85
CA GLN A 47 19.03 11.37 -14.11
C GLN A 47 20.14 11.75 -15.10
N PRO A 48 20.67 10.79 -15.89
CA PRO A 48 21.45 11.13 -17.07
C PRO A 48 20.52 11.76 -18.11
N ALA A 49 20.98 12.86 -18.70
CA ALA A 49 20.30 13.53 -19.79
C ALA A 49 20.31 12.64 -21.03
N THR A 50 19.14 12.15 -21.47
CA THR A 50 18.96 11.69 -22.85
C THR A 50 17.58 11.98 -23.41
N SER A 51 17.63 12.43 -24.67
CA SER A 51 16.61 12.54 -25.71
C SER A 51 15.42 13.47 -25.48
N ALA A 52 15.50 14.63 -26.15
CA ALA A 52 14.37 15.45 -26.56
C ALA A 52 13.34 14.59 -27.31
N GLY A 53 12.28 14.18 -26.60
CA GLY A 53 11.06 13.67 -27.20
C GLY A 53 10.24 14.85 -27.72
N ALA A 54 9.91 14.80 -29.01
CA ALA A 54 9.09 15.79 -29.67
C ALA A 54 7.76 16.00 -28.94
N ASN A 55 7.43 17.27 -28.71
CA ASN A 55 6.16 17.75 -28.19
C ASN A 55 5.06 17.39 -29.21
N PRO A 56 4.11 16.48 -28.93
CA PRO A 56 2.93 16.37 -29.78
C PRO A 56 2.11 17.64 -29.60
N GLY A 57 1.66 18.20 -30.72
CA GLY A 57 1.19 19.58 -30.86
C GLY A 57 0.28 20.06 -29.73
N ALA A 58 0.60 21.26 -29.24
CA ALA A 58 -0.34 22.08 -28.48
C ALA A 58 -1.58 22.31 -29.34
N ALA A 59 -2.63 21.54 -29.08
CA ALA A 59 -3.97 21.93 -29.49
C ALA A 59 -4.26 23.25 -28.76
N THR A 60 -4.26 24.35 -29.50
CA THR A 60 -4.73 25.65 -29.04
C THR A 60 -6.24 25.56 -28.85
N GLY A 61 -6.66 24.98 -27.73
CA GLY A 61 -8.05 25.00 -27.27
C GLY A 61 -8.37 26.39 -26.74
N GLU A 62 -8.94 27.24 -27.59
CA GLU A 62 -9.52 28.52 -27.19
C GLU A 62 -10.77 28.27 -26.32
N ASN A 63 -10.78 28.93 -25.15
CA ASN A 63 -11.92 29.15 -24.26
C ASN A 63 -12.47 27.94 -23.47
N ALA A 64 -11.64 27.30 -22.64
CA ALA A 64 -12.16 26.71 -21.41
C ALA A 64 -12.78 27.83 -20.54
N SER A 65 -14.02 27.67 -20.10
CA SER A 65 -14.67 28.69 -19.29
C SER A 65 -13.95 28.83 -17.93
N VAL A 66 -13.90 30.04 -17.37
CA VAL A 66 -13.29 30.28 -16.04
C VAL A 66 -13.92 29.37 -14.96
N ALA A 67 -15.21 29.03 -15.11
CA ALA A 67 -15.92 28.13 -14.22
C ALA A 67 -15.38 26.69 -14.26
N ASP A 68 -15.03 26.18 -15.44
CA ASP A 68 -14.45 24.83 -15.59
C ASP A 68 -13.06 24.76 -14.94
N SER A 69 -12.26 25.82 -15.07
CA SER A 69 -10.92 25.88 -14.47
C SER A 69 -10.95 25.85 -12.93
N GLU A 70 -11.91 26.51 -12.29
CA GLU A 70 -12.04 26.46 -10.82
C GLU A 70 -12.62 25.12 -10.36
N LEU A 71 -13.51 24.49 -11.13
CA LEU A 71 -14.00 23.15 -10.82
C LEU A 71 -12.86 22.12 -10.84
N ASP A 72 -12.03 22.12 -11.89
CA ASP A 72 -10.92 21.16 -12.04
C ASP A 72 -9.87 21.32 -10.95
N LYS A 73 -9.59 22.56 -10.56
CA LYS A 73 -8.73 22.88 -9.43
C LYS A 73 -9.28 22.33 -8.11
N ASN A 74 -10.58 22.53 -7.86
CA ASN A 74 -11.24 22.02 -6.66
C ASN A 74 -11.25 20.48 -6.62
N GLU A 75 -11.52 19.82 -7.74
CA GLU A 75 -11.47 18.35 -7.84
C GLU A 75 -10.08 17.81 -7.51
N LEU A 76 -9.03 18.37 -8.14
CA LEU A 76 -7.66 17.94 -7.89
C LEU A 76 -7.27 18.16 -6.43
N GLN A 77 -7.61 19.31 -5.84
CA GLN A 77 -7.34 19.59 -4.44
C GLN A 77 -8.00 18.56 -3.52
N LEU A 78 -9.28 18.25 -3.75
CA LEU A 78 -10.02 17.25 -2.98
C LEU A 78 -9.39 15.86 -3.10
N LEU A 79 -9.06 15.42 -4.31
CA LEU A 79 -8.41 14.14 -4.54
C LEU A 79 -7.06 14.03 -3.81
N GLN A 80 -6.24 15.09 -3.88
CA GLN A 80 -4.94 15.11 -3.21
C GLN A 80 -5.07 15.13 -1.69
N GLU A 81 -6.00 15.91 -1.14
CA GLU A 81 -6.20 16.04 0.30
C GLU A 81 -6.76 14.75 0.91
N ILE A 82 -7.75 14.13 0.25
CA ILE A 82 -8.52 13.02 0.81
C ILE A 82 -7.92 11.66 0.49
N TYR A 83 -7.52 11.43 -0.77
CA TYR A 83 -7.01 10.14 -1.24
C TYR A 83 -5.50 10.14 -1.45
N GLY A 84 -4.89 11.29 -1.73
CA GLY A 84 -3.47 11.37 -2.11
C GLY A 84 -3.27 10.72 -3.48
N VAL A 85 -3.33 11.51 -4.54
CA VAL A 85 -3.26 11.01 -5.92
C VAL A 85 -1.94 11.36 -6.63
N LEU A 86 -1.61 10.54 -7.63
CA LEU A 86 -0.50 10.67 -8.55
C LEU A 86 -1.02 10.54 -9.98
N ARG A 87 -0.23 11.03 -10.92
CA ARG A 87 -0.40 10.81 -12.35
C ARG A 87 -0.27 9.33 -12.68
N LYS A 88 -0.74 8.94 -13.88
CA LYS A 88 -0.63 7.56 -14.35
C LYS A 88 0.82 7.07 -14.36
N ASP A 89 1.79 7.91 -14.68
CA ASP A 89 3.22 7.57 -14.68
C ASP A 89 3.86 7.51 -13.27
N GLY A 90 3.12 7.87 -12.22
CA GLY A 90 3.59 7.91 -10.83
C GLY A 90 4.16 9.26 -10.38
N SER A 91 4.23 10.27 -11.27
CA SER A 91 4.62 11.62 -10.89
C SER A 91 3.50 12.36 -10.14
N ALA A 92 3.85 13.38 -9.36
CA ALA A 92 2.86 14.17 -8.62
C ALA A 92 2.19 15.20 -9.52
N TYR A 93 0.91 15.52 -9.26
CA TYR A 93 0.23 16.69 -9.84
C TYR A 93 0.70 18.00 -9.17
N LYS A 94 2.00 18.25 -9.23
CA LYS A 94 2.64 19.43 -8.66
C LYS A 94 3.61 20.03 -9.66
N THR A 95 3.60 21.35 -9.79
CA THR A 95 4.55 22.11 -10.59
C THR A 95 5.13 23.26 -9.78
N LYS A 96 6.26 23.83 -10.20
CA LYS A 96 6.83 25.01 -9.55
C LYS A 96 6.16 26.26 -10.10
N ASP A 97 5.56 27.06 -9.22
CA ASP A 97 5.09 28.38 -9.58
C ASP A 97 6.27 29.24 -10.06
N ALA A 98 6.13 29.86 -11.24
CA ALA A 98 7.24 30.56 -11.89
C ALA A 98 7.80 31.70 -11.04
N LYS A 99 6.94 32.39 -10.28
CA LYS A 99 7.31 33.57 -9.49
C LYS A 99 7.90 33.19 -8.13
N THR A 100 7.23 32.29 -7.41
CA THR A 100 7.57 31.94 -6.03
C THR A 100 8.48 30.73 -5.91
N GLN A 101 8.65 29.96 -6.99
CA GLN A 101 9.35 28.67 -7.04
C GLN A 101 8.78 27.61 -6.08
N LYS A 102 7.61 27.88 -5.47
CA LYS A 102 6.91 26.96 -4.58
C LYS A 102 6.17 25.91 -5.40
N LEU A 103 6.05 24.71 -4.85
CA LEU A 103 5.20 23.67 -5.44
C LEU A 103 3.73 24.04 -5.29
N VAL A 104 3.03 24.12 -6.41
CA VAL A 104 1.58 24.36 -6.52
C VAL A 104 0.94 23.21 -7.28
N ASP A 105 -0.39 23.11 -7.22
CA ASP A 105 -1.13 22.11 -7.99
C ASP A 105 -1.00 22.33 -9.49
N ASP A 106 -0.69 21.24 -10.20
CA ASP A 106 -0.62 21.23 -11.66
C ASP A 106 -1.99 20.84 -12.24
N VAL A 107 -2.90 21.81 -12.25
CA VAL A 107 -4.28 21.63 -12.76
C VAL A 107 -4.27 21.31 -14.25
N ALA A 108 -3.34 21.89 -15.02
CA ALA A 108 -3.22 21.62 -16.45
C ALA A 108 -2.85 20.15 -16.72
N ALA A 109 -1.90 19.59 -15.96
CA ALA A 109 -1.59 18.16 -16.04
C ALA A 109 -2.78 17.26 -15.65
N TYR A 110 -3.57 17.65 -14.64
CA TYR A 110 -4.79 16.92 -14.26
C TYR A 110 -5.83 16.91 -15.37
N VAL A 111 -6.14 18.07 -15.96
CA VAL A 111 -7.07 18.19 -17.08
C VAL A 111 -6.59 17.37 -18.28
N SER A 112 -5.30 17.45 -18.61
CA SER A 112 -4.73 16.67 -19.71
C SER A 112 -4.88 15.16 -19.49
N ASP A 113 -4.55 14.66 -18.30
CA ASP A 113 -4.67 13.23 -17.98
C ASP A 113 -6.15 12.79 -17.95
N ARG A 114 -7.05 13.64 -17.43
CA ARG A 114 -8.51 13.41 -17.42
C ARG A 114 -9.04 13.29 -18.84
N ASP A 115 -8.74 14.25 -19.70
CA ASP A 115 -9.28 14.26 -21.06
C ASP A 115 -8.73 13.09 -21.89
N ALA A 116 -7.45 12.77 -21.73
CA ALA A 116 -6.87 11.57 -22.33
C ALA A 116 -7.53 10.27 -21.86
N TYR A 117 -8.09 10.25 -20.64
CA TYR A 117 -8.67 9.05 -20.05
C TYR A 117 -10.18 8.89 -20.31
N PHE A 118 -10.92 10.00 -20.30
CA PHE A 118 -12.38 10.07 -20.38
C PHE A 118 -12.93 10.61 -21.70
N GLY A 119 -12.15 11.39 -22.47
CA GLY A 119 -12.63 12.10 -23.65
C GLY A 119 -12.69 13.62 -23.41
N SER A 120 -13.74 14.28 -23.89
CA SER A 120 -13.91 15.72 -23.64
C SER A 120 -14.28 16.01 -22.17
N ALA A 121 -14.20 17.29 -21.77
CA ALA A 121 -14.67 17.72 -20.45
C ALA A 121 -16.16 17.41 -20.22
N ASP A 122 -16.99 17.50 -21.27
CA ASP A 122 -18.42 17.20 -21.20
C ASP A 122 -18.70 15.70 -21.09
N ASP A 123 -17.91 14.87 -21.77
CA ASP A 123 -17.95 13.41 -21.61
C ASP A 123 -17.61 13.02 -20.17
N TYR A 124 -16.57 13.63 -19.61
CA TYR A 124 -16.18 13.41 -18.23
C TYR A 124 -17.28 13.84 -17.25
N LYS A 125 -17.89 15.02 -17.40
CA LYS A 125 -18.98 15.48 -16.53
C LYS A 125 -20.18 14.54 -16.58
N THR A 126 -20.56 14.08 -17.77
CA THR A 126 -21.65 13.10 -17.97
C THR A 126 -21.31 11.77 -17.30
N TYR A 127 -20.07 11.30 -17.46
CA TYR A 127 -19.59 10.07 -16.85
C TYR A 127 -19.56 10.15 -15.33
N ARG A 128 -19.06 11.27 -14.77
CA ARG A 128 -19.04 11.52 -13.33
C ARG A 128 -20.44 11.57 -12.74
N ALA A 129 -21.42 12.17 -13.43
CA ALA A 129 -22.81 12.18 -12.98
C ALA A 129 -23.40 10.76 -12.90
N THR A 130 -23.08 9.90 -13.87
CA THR A 130 -23.48 8.48 -13.84
C THR A 130 -22.83 7.75 -12.65
N ALA A 131 -21.52 7.93 -12.46
CA ALA A 131 -20.79 7.34 -11.35
C ALA A 131 -21.34 7.81 -9.98
N LYS A 132 -21.73 9.08 -9.86
CA LYS A 132 -22.39 9.61 -8.66
C LYS A 132 -23.75 8.95 -8.43
N ALA A 133 -24.58 8.81 -9.47
CA ALA A 133 -25.88 8.16 -9.34
C ALA A 133 -25.75 6.70 -8.86
N GLU A 134 -24.74 5.97 -9.35
CA GLU A 134 -24.42 4.62 -8.87
C GLU A 134 -23.99 4.61 -7.39
N LEU A 135 -23.19 5.60 -6.95
CA LEU A 135 -22.78 5.72 -5.56
C LEU A 135 -23.95 5.99 -4.61
N ASP A 136 -24.92 6.80 -5.04
CA ASP A 136 -26.06 7.22 -4.22
C ASP A 136 -27.22 6.22 -4.27
N ALA A 137 -27.24 5.33 -5.26
CA ALA A 137 -28.21 4.24 -5.36
C ALA A 137 -28.17 3.28 -4.16
N ASP A 138 -29.27 2.54 -3.97
CA ASP A 138 -29.42 1.50 -2.93
C ASP A 138 -29.10 1.98 -1.51
N GLY A 139 -29.35 3.26 -1.22
CA GLY A 139 -29.05 3.87 0.08
C GLY A 139 -27.55 4.08 0.31
N ALA A 140 -26.82 4.46 -0.74
CA ALA A 140 -25.39 4.74 -0.71
C ALA A 140 -24.48 3.58 -0.27
N LYS A 141 -24.93 2.33 -0.45
CA LYS A 141 -24.16 1.14 -0.03
C LYS A 141 -22.81 1.02 -0.73
N LEU A 142 -22.72 1.44 -1.99
CA LEU A 142 -21.49 1.36 -2.78
C LEU A 142 -20.39 2.27 -2.21
N ARG A 143 -20.76 3.40 -1.61
CA ARG A 143 -19.81 4.35 -1.00
C ARG A 143 -18.89 3.67 0.02
N ARG A 144 -19.39 2.66 0.76
CA ARG A 144 -18.62 1.92 1.79
C ARG A 144 -17.41 1.16 1.25
N PHE A 145 -17.39 0.84 -0.05
CA PHE A 145 -16.28 0.12 -0.67
C PHE A 145 -15.18 1.06 -1.19
N ILE A 146 -15.49 2.34 -1.42
CA ILE A 146 -14.59 3.34 -2.01
C ILE A 146 -14.23 4.41 -0.96
N GLU A 147 -14.37 4.13 0.34
CA GLU A 147 -14.15 5.15 1.37
C GLU A 147 -12.65 5.44 1.53
N PRO A 148 -12.26 6.72 1.74
CA PRO A 148 -10.88 7.05 2.09
C PRO A 148 -10.57 6.61 3.53
N PRO A 149 -9.31 6.70 3.98
CA PRO A 149 -8.95 6.47 5.38
C PRO A 149 -9.82 7.28 6.37
N LEU A 150 -10.20 6.70 7.52
CA LEU A 150 -11.09 7.34 8.51
C LEU A 150 -10.67 8.75 8.91
N ASN A 151 -9.36 9.00 9.06
CA ASN A 151 -8.82 10.30 9.44
C ASN A 151 -9.06 11.39 8.37
N SER A 152 -9.28 11.00 7.12
CA SER A 152 -9.62 11.89 6.00
C SER A 152 -11.13 12.16 5.89
N ARG A 153 -11.98 11.46 6.65
CA ARG A 153 -13.46 11.58 6.56
C ARG A 153 -14.05 12.72 7.41
N LYS A 154 -13.28 13.78 7.65
CA LYS A 154 -13.75 14.93 8.45
C LYS A 154 -14.61 15.86 7.60
N GLY A 155 -15.85 16.07 8.00
CA GLY A 155 -16.83 16.89 7.27
C GLY A 155 -17.42 16.17 6.06
N GLU A 156 -18.03 16.91 5.13
CA GLU A 156 -18.70 16.33 3.96
C GLU A 156 -17.83 16.30 2.69
N LYS A 157 -16.73 17.06 2.66
CA LYS A 157 -15.84 17.19 1.49
C LYS A 157 -15.30 15.86 0.95
N TRP A 158 -15.12 14.86 1.81
CA TRP A 158 -14.63 13.56 1.37
C TRP A 158 -15.65 12.82 0.47
N LYS A 159 -16.95 13.10 0.60
CA LYS A 159 -17.98 12.53 -0.28
C LYS A 159 -17.85 13.10 -1.70
N ASP A 160 -17.54 14.39 -1.82
CA ASP A 160 -17.28 15.04 -3.12
C ASP A 160 -16.00 14.47 -3.75
N ALA A 161 -14.94 14.30 -2.96
CA ALA A 161 -13.71 13.64 -3.41
C ALA A 161 -13.97 12.19 -3.88
N GLN A 162 -14.85 11.47 -3.16
CA GLN A 162 -15.22 10.10 -3.48
C GLN A 162 -15.96 10.00 -4.82
N GLU A 163 -16.80 10.95 -5.18
CA GLU A 163 -17.47 10.97 -6.48
C GLU A 163 -16.47 11.01 -7.62
N VAL A 164 -15.49 11.92 -7.51
CA VAL A 164 -14.41 12.08 -8.50
C VAL A 164 -13.56 10.81 -8.53
N PHE A 165 -13.13 10.32 -7.37
CA PHE A 165 -12.29 9.13 -7.26
C PHE A 165 -12.98 7.88 -7.82
N TYR A 166 -14.27 7.70 -7.53
CA TYR A 166 -15.04 6.59 -8.07
C TYR A 166 -15.20 6.66 -9.59
N ALA A 167 -15.37 7.85 -10.19
CA ALA A 167 -15.40 7.98 -11.64
C ALA A 167 -14.12 7.42 -12.30
N TRP A 168 -12.95 7.72 -11.73
CA TRP A 168 -11.67 7.16 -12.18
C TRP A 168 -11.61 5.64 -12.00
N VAL A 169 -12.01 5.13 -10.83
CA VAL A 169 -12.03 3.68 -10.55
C VAL A 169 -12.97 2.96 -11.50
N ARG A 170 -14.20 3.45 -11.66
CA ARG A 170 -15.26 2.88 -12.50
C ARG A 170 -14.83 2.82 -13.97
N LYS A 171 -14.13 3.85 -14.46
CA LYS A 171 -13.56 3.85 -15.82
C LYS A 171 -12.37 2.89 -15.95
N GLY A 172 -11.59 2.71 -14.88
CA GLY A 172 -10.59 1.65 -14.77
C GLY A 172 -11.19 0.28 -14.99
N TYR A 173 -12.28 -0.05 -14.27
CA TYR A 173 -12.96 -1.32 -14.48
C TYR A 173 -13.45 -1.52 -15.91
N GLU A 174 -14.09 -0.52 -16.55
CA GLU A 174 -14.53 -0.67 -17.95
C GLU A 174 -13.40 -1.01 -18.91
N LYS A 175 -12.20 -0.47 -18.67
CA LYS A 175 -11.04 -0.75 -19.50
C LYS A 175 -10.49 -2.17 -19.28
N GLU A 176 -10.57 -2.68 -18.06
CA GLU A 176 -10.07 -4.02 -17.72
C GLU A 176 -11.06 -5.14 -18.03
N VAL A 177 -12.33 -4.99 -17.64
CA VAL A 177 -13.36 -6.05 -17.78
C VAL A 177 -14.34 -5.81 -18.93
N GLY A 178 -14.19 -4.72 -19.67
CA GLY A 178 -15.00 -4.38 -20.84
C GLY A 178 -16.22 -3.52 -20.52
N ALA A 179 -16.65 -2.76 -21.54
CA ALA A 179 -17.83 -1.91 -21.47
C ALA A 179 -19.12 -2.75 -21.32
N GLY A 180 -20.09 -2.23 -20.55
CA GLY A 180 -21.37 -2.90 -20.31
C GLY A 180 -21.40 -3.83 -19.09
N THR A 181 -20.25 -4.07 -18.45
CA THR A 181 -20.21 -4.80 -17.18
C THR A 181 -20.87 -3.99 -16.06
N ASP A 182 -21.65 -4.65 -15.20
CA ASP A 182 -22.24 -4.05 -13.99
C ASP A 182 -21.15 -3.87 -12.91
N ILE A 183 -20.44 -2.73 -12.99
CA ILE A 183 -19.33 -2.40 -12.09
C ILE A 183 -19.78 -2.29 -10.63
N PRO A 184 -20.92 -1.63 -10.28
CA PRO A 184 -21.43 -1.64 -8.91
C PRO A 184 -21.66 -3.05 -8.34
N LYS A 185 -22.16 -3.99 -9.14
CA LYS A 185 -22.33 -5.38 -8.71
C LYS A 185 -20.99 -6.10 -8.55
N LEU A 186 -20.05 -5.91 -9.47
CA LEU A 186 -18.71 -6.50 -9.39
C LEU A 186 -17.97 -6.04 -8.13
N ILE A 187 -18.05 -4.74 -7.82
CA ILE A 187 -17.50 -4.20 -6.56
C ILE A 187 -18.22 -4.86 -5.38
N ARG A 188 -19.56 -4.90 -5.36
CA ARG A 188 -20.27 -5.52 -4.24
C ARG A 188 -20.01 -7.01 -4.05
N SER A 189 -19.67 -7.75 -5.10
CA SER A 189 -19.35 -9.19 -4.99
C SER A 189 -18.01 -9.48 -4.34
N GLY A 190 -17.10 -8.49 -4.27
CA GLY A 190 -15.80 -8.62 -3.64
C GLY A 190 -14.79 -9.40 -4.48
N MET A 191 -14.92 -10.73 -4.52
CA MET A 191 -14.01 -11.60 -5.28
C MET A 191 -14.68 -12.08 -6.57
N SER A 192 -13.87 -12.28 -7.61
CA SER A 192 -14.30 -13.00 -8.81
C SER A 192 -14.63 -14.45 -8.47
N GLU A 193 -15.53 -15.07 -9.24
CA GLU A 193 -15.87 -16.50 -9.02
C GLU A 193 -14.64 -17.39 -9.18
N ALA A 194 -13.77 -17.11 -10.16
CA ALA A 194 -12.51 -17.81 -10.35
C ALA A 194 -11.60 -17.73 -9.10
N MET A 195 -11.49 -16.56 -8.47
CA MET A 195 -10.72 -16.42 -7.23
C MET A 195 -11.37 -17.17 -6.06
N LYS A 196 -12.70 -17.14 -5.92
CA LYS A 196 -13.41 -17.91 -4.88
C LYS A 196 -13.15 -19.41 -5.04
N GLU A 197 -13.21 -19.93 -6.26
CA GLU A 197 -12.91 -21.32 -6.56
C GLU A 197 -11.44 -21.66 -6.27
N ALA A 198 -10.51 -20.79 -6.64
CA ALA A 198 -9.09 -20.96 -6.34
C ALA A 198 -8.85 -21.01 -4.82
N LEU A 199 -9.41 -20.07 -4.05
CA LEU A 199 -9.28 -20.06 -2.59
C LEU A 199 -9.88 -21.31 -1.93
N LYS A 200 -11.00 -21.83 -2.45
CA LYS A 200 -11.56 -23.10 -1.98
C LYS A 200 -10.61 -24.28 -2.21
N LYS A 201 -9.90 -24.30 -3.35
CA LYS A 201 -8.84 -25.29 -3.61
C LYS A 201 -7.67 -25.10 -2.62
N VAL A 202 -7.29 -23.86 -2.34
CA VAL A 202 -6.24 -23.54 -1.34
C VAL A 202 -6.63 -24.05 0.04
N GLU A 203 -7.82 -23.71 0.55
CA GLU A 203 -8.32 -24.16 1.86
C GLU A 203 -8.32 -25.69 1.97
N THR A 204 -8.79 -26.36 0.92
CA THR A 204 -8.82 -27.83 0.85
C THR A 204 -7.41 -28.43 0.86
N SER A 205 -6.49 -27.88 0.05
CA SER A 205 -5.11 -28.38 -0.02
C SER A 205 -4.28 -28.04 1.21
N TYR A 206 -4.55 -26.92 1.86
CA TYR A 206 -3.80 -26.43 3.01
C TYR A 206 -4.21 -27.12 4.31
N GLY A 207 -5.50 -27.46 4.45
CA GLY A 207 -6.04 -28.17 5.61
C GLY A 207 -6.08 -27.36 6.91
N LYS A 208 -5.73 -26.07 6.87
CA LYS A 208 -5.83 -25.11 7.98
C LYS A 208 -6.58 -23.86 7.53
N LYS A 209 -7.04 -23.06 8.49
CA LYS A 209 -7.60 -21.72 8.20
C LYS A 209 -6.47 -20.71 7.97
N PHE A 210 -6.71 -19.74 7.09
CA PHE A 210 -5.87 -18.56 6.88
C PHE A 210 -6.76 -17.35 6.63
N LYS A 211 -6.22 -16.14 6.82
CA LYS A 211 -6.96 -14.89 6.58
C LYS A 211 -6.52 -14.31 5.24
N ALA A 212 -7.41 -14.33 4.26
CA ALA A 212 -7.22 -13.65 2.99
C ALA A 212 -8.05 -12.35 2.95
N GLY A 213 -7.39 -11.25 2.62
CA GLY A 213 -8.05 -9.99 2.23
C GLY A 213 -7.77 -9.75 0.76
N GLY A 214 -8.80 -9.70 -0.10
CA GLY A 214 -8.58 -9.49 -1.53
C GLY A 214 -9.16 -8.23 -2.13
N MET A 215 -10.36 -7.80 -1.74
CA MET A 215 -11.02 -6.77 -2.51
C MET A 215 -10.75 -5.35 -1.98
N ASN A 216 -10.16 -4.53 -2.83
CA ASN A 216 -10.09 -3.08 -2.62
C ASN A 216 -10.31 -2.38 -3.96
N PRO A 217 -11.46 -1.71 -4.20
CA PRO A 217 -11.80 -1.15 -5.50
C PRO A 217 -11.09 0.19 -5.66
N ARG A 218 -9.81 0.12 -6.05
CA ARG A 218 -8.92 1.26 -6.11
C ARG A 218 -7.96 1.23 -7.30
N PRO A 219 -7.41 2.39 -7.69
CA PRO A 219 -6.25 2.43 -8.57
C PRO A 219 -5.02 1.80 -7.90
N MET A 220 -3.99 1.51 -8.71
CA MET A 220 -2.70 1.05 -8.17
C MET A 220 -2.11 2.12 -7.23
N LYS A 221 -1.50 1.68 -6.12
CA LYS A 221 -0.77 2.58 -5.21
C LYS A 221 0.72 2.63 -5.57
N LEU A 222 1.33 3.81 -5.44
CA LEU A 222 2.78 4.01 -5.46
C LEU A 222 3.14 4.96 -4.32
N SER A 223 4.03 4.52 -3.41
CA SER A 223 4.46 5.30 -2.25
C SER A 223 3.29 5.85 -1.42
N GLY A 224 2.26 5.02 -1.20
CA GLY A 224 1.08 5.37 -0.41
C GLY A 224 0.02 6.21 -1.14
N LYS A 225 0.23 6.59 -2.40
CA LYS A 225 -0.70 7.42 -3.19
C LYS A 225 -1.28 6.65 -4.37
N TYR A 226 -2.49 6.98 -4.78
CA TYR A 226 -3.19 6.31 -5.89
C TYR A 226 -2.80 6.89 -7.25
N ARG A 227 -2.43 6.05 -8.21
CA ARG A 227 -2.15 6.45 -9.60
C ARG A 227 -3.42 6.47 -10.40
N LEU A 228 -3.92 7.66 -10.72
CA LEU A 228 -5.15 7.79 -11.52
C LEU A 228 -5.00 7.16 -12.90
N GLY A 229 -6.10 6.63 -13.42
CA GLY A 229 -6.13 5.94 -14.72
C GLY A 229 -5.50 4.54 -14.72
N THR A 230 -5.30 3.94 -13.55
CA THR A 230 -4.88 2.55 -13.34
C THR A 230 -5.92 1.81 -12.50
N LEU A 231 -5.85 0.48 -12.46
CA LEU A 231 -6.67 -0.36 -11.59
C LEU A 231 -5.79 -1.41 -10.92
N SER A 232 -6.02 -1.69 -9.64
CA SER A 232 -5.31 -2.75 -8.91
C SER A 232 -5.96 -4.12 -9.16
N ASP A 233 -5.18 -5.20 -9.16
CA ASP A 233 -5.74 -6.57 -9.25
C ASP A 233 -6.66 -6.91 -8.06
N HIS A 234 -6.45 -6.26 -6.92
CA HIS A 234 -7.37 -6.32 -5.77
C HIS A 234 -8.74 -5.69 -6.08
N ALA A 235 -8.82 -4.75 -7.02
CA ALA A 235 -10.09 -4.14 -7.40
C ALA A 235 -10.94 -5.17 -8.17
N THR A 236 -10.36 -5.84 -9.15
CA THR A 236 -11.05 -6.86 -9.97
C THR A 236 -11.39 -8.14 -9.22
N GLY A 237 -11.01 -8.26 -7.94
CA GLY A 237 -11.23 -9.47 -7.15
C GLY A 237 -10.45 -10.67 -7.71
N THR A 238 -9.31 -10.39 -8.35
CA THR A 238 -8.41 -11.39 -8.95
C THR A 238 -7.10 -11.49 -8.17
N ALA A 239 -6.99 -10.83 -7.02
CA ALA A 239 -5.87 -10.96 -6.11
C ALA A 239 -6.28 -10.99 -4.63
N VAL A 240 -5.42 -11.57 -3.80
CA VAL A 240 -5.54 -11.67 -2.34
C VAL A 240 -4.21 -11.43 -1.65
N ASP A 241 -4.27 -10.79 -0.48
CA ASP A 241 -3.18 -10.70 0.48
C ASP A 241 -3.50 -11.60 1.67
N VAL A 242 -2.58 -12.50 2.01
CA VAL A 242 -2.65 -13.29 3.24
C VAL A 242 -2.13 -12.46 4.40
N ASP A 243 -2.86 -12.38 5.51
CA ASP A 243 -2.41 -11.64 6.71
C ASP A 243 -1.88 -10.23 6.40
N ALA A 244 -2.67 -9.46 5.64
CA ALA A 244 -2.27 -8.17 5.04
C ALA A 244 -1.50 -7.25 5.99
N SER A 245 -1.87 -7.17 7.27
CA SER A 245 -1.19 -6.38 8.31
C SER A 245 0.30 -6.69 8.50
N SER A 246 0.70 -7.90 8.13
CA SER A 246 2.08 -8.41 8.25
C SER A 246 2.81 -8.48 6.90
N ASN A 247 2.14 -8.13 5.79
CA ASN A 247 2.67 -8.28 4.44
C ASN A 247 3.96 -7.47 4.24
N PRO A 248 5.10 -8.12 3.92
CA PRO A 248 6.31 -7.47 3.46
C PRO A 248 6.21 -7.15 1.97
N GLN A 249 5.91 -5.87 1.66
CA GLN A 249 6.07 -5.33 0.32
C GLN A 249 7.45 -4.65 0.22
N ILE A 250 8.35 -5.24 -0.57
CA ILE A 250 9.76 -4.88 -0.62
C ILE A 250 10.03 -4.25 -1.99
N PRO A 251 10.23 -2.91 -2.06
CA PRO A 251 10.61 -2.26 -3.29
C PRO A 251 11.87 -2.88 -3.88
N SER A 252 11.95 -2.94 -5.20
CA SER A 252 13.07 -3.53 -5.95
C SER A 252 14.45 -3.01 -5.50
N ALA A 253 14.57 -1.73 -5.17
CA ALA A 253 15.79 -1.14 -4.62
C ALA A 253 16.14 -1.72 -3.23
N THR A 254 15.16 -1.84 -2.33
CA THR A 254 15.32 -2.46 -1.02
C THR A 254 15.65 -3.94 -1.15
N TRP A 255 14.98 -4.67 -2.05
CA TRP A 255 15.29 -6.08 -2.33
C TRP A 255 16.74 -6.25 -2.79
N SER A 256 17.20 -5.38 -3.70
CA SER A 256 18.58 -5.38 -4.19
C SER A 256 19.59 -5.09 -3.08
N ALA A 257 19.26 -4.16 -2.17
CA ALA A 257 20.09 -3.88 -0.99
C ALA A 257 20.15 -5.07 -0.02
N ILE A 258 19.03 -5.78 0.20
CA ILE A 258 18.99 -7.01 1.02
C ILE A 258 19.86 -8.10 0.40
N LEU A 259 19.73 -8.34 -0.90
CA LEU A 259 20.55 -9.32 -1.62
C LEU A 259 22.05 -8.99 -1.48
N LYS A 260 22.41 -7.73 -1.68
CA LYS A 260 23.81 -7.27 -1.52
C LYS A 260 24.31 -7.47 -0.08
N TYR A 261 23.53 -7.05 0.91
CA TYR A 261 23.90 -7.15 2.33
C TYR A 261 24.06 -8.61 2.78
N THR A 262 23.16 -9.48 2.32
CA THR A 262 23.20 -10.92 2.60
C THR A 262 24.27 -11.65 1.79
N GLY A 263 24.73 -11.10 0.66
CA GLY A 263 25.63 -11.76 -0.27
C GLY A 263 24.94 -12.86 -1.10
N LYS A 264 23.61 -12.84 -1.15
CA LYS A 264 22.77 -13.79 -1.90
C LYS A 264 22.36 -13.19 -3.24
N SER A 265 21.89 -14.02 -4.17
CA SER A 265 21.36 -13.59 -5.46
C SER A 265 20.00 -14.23 -5.74
N LEU A 266 19.04 -13.43 -6.16
CA LEU A 266 17.72 -13.89 -6.57
C LEU A 266 17.01 -12.78 -7.39
N ASP A 267 17.39 -12.67 -8.67
CA ASP A 267 16.82 -11.67 -9.57
C ASP A 267 15.37 -11.99 -9.98
N HIS A 268 14.70 -11.03 -10.61
CA HIS A 268 13.30 -11.14 -11.02
C HIS A 268 13.05 -12.28 -12.03
N ALA A 269 13.93 -12.47 -13.01
CA ALA A 269 13.78 -13.52 -14.02
C ALA A 269 13.88 -14.92 -13.40
N THR A 270 14.85 -15.10 -12.49
CA THR A 270 15.05 -16.33 -11.72
C THR A 270 13.85 -16.62 -10.82
N ARG A 271 13.29 -15.61 -10.15
CA ARG A 271 12.06 -15.77 -9.34
C ARG A 271 10.89 -16.28 -10.17
N LYS A 272 10.63 -15.65 -11.33
CA LYS A 272 9.59 -16.10 -12.26
C LYS A 272 9.80 -17.52 -12.76
N SER A 273 11.03 -17.85 -13.15
CA SER A 273 11.38 -19.19 -13.65
C SER A 273 11.23 -20.27 -12.57
N LYS A 274 11.74 -20.01 -11.36
CA LYS A 274 11.61 -20.94 -10.23
C LYS A 274 10.17 -21.09 -9.76
N TRP A 275 9.35 -20.03 -9.76
CA TRP A 275 7.93 -20.19 -9.40
C TRP A 275 7.24 -21.21 -10.29
N LYS A 276 7.49 -21.17 -11.61
CA LYS A 276 6.87 -22.10 -12.57
C LYS A 276 7.40 -23.53 -12.48
N SER A 277 8.70 -23.71 -12.20
CA SER A 277 9.37 -25.01 -12.36
C SER A 277 9.78 -25.67 -11.05
N LYS A 278 10.11 -24.87 -10.03
CA LYS A 278 10.65 -25.30 -8.73
C LYS A 278 10.17 -24.34 -7.62
N PRO A 279 8.86 -24.28 -7.32
CA PRO A 279 8.32 -23.29 -6.39
C PRO A 279 8.85 -23.47 -4.97
N LYS A 280 9.17 -24.71 -4.56
CA LYS A 280 9.84 -25.00 -3.29
C LYS A 280 11.23 -24.38 -3.22
N ASP A 281 12.04 -24.55 -4.27
CA ASP A 281 13.38 -23.95 -4.34
C ASP A 281 13.31 -22.41 -4.27
N LEU A 282 12.28 -21.79 -4.88
CA LEU A 282 12.06 -20.35 -4.76
C LEU A 282 11.80 -19.96 -3.30
N TYR A 283 10.83 -20.62 -2.66
CA TYR A 283 10.48 -20.39 -1.27
C TYR A 283 11.69 -20.55 -0.34
N ASP A 284 12.43 -21.65 -0.48
CA ASP A 284 13.62 -21.92 0.33
C ASP A 284 14.71 -20.88 0.10
N THR A 285 14.92 -20.44 -1.14
CA THR A 285 15.89 -19.37 -1.43
C THR A 285 15.48 -18.06 -0.74
N ILE A 286 14.20 -17.68 -0.78
CA ILE A 286 13.71 -16.47 -0.11
C ILE A 286 13.84 -16.61 1.42
N LYS A 287 13.54 -17.79 1.95
CA LYS A 287 13.71 -18.10 3.38
C LYS A 287 15.16 -17.94 3.81
N GLU A 288 16.11 -18.52 3.06
CA GLU A 288 17.53 -18.39 3.34
C GLU A 288 18.00 -16.92 3.32
N ILE A 289 17.51 -16.11 2.38
CA ILE A 289 17.83 -14.68 2.32
C ILE A 289 17.28 -13.96 3.57
N SER A 290 16.04 -14.27 3.96
CA SER A 290 15.42 -13.72 5.17
C SER A 290 16.17 -14.10 6.44
N ASP A 291 16.55 -15.37 6.59
CA ASP A 291 17.27 -15.88 7.76
C ASP A 291 18.70 -15.30 7.83
N GLU A 292 19.41 -15.23 6.70
CA GLU A 292 20.75 -14.62 6.63
C GLU A 292 20.70 -13.10 6.92
N PHE A 293 19.63 -12.42 6.50
CA PHE A 293 19.40 -11.02 6.84
C PHE A 293 19.28 -10.84 8.36
N VAL A 294 18.41 -11.62 9.02
CA VAL A 294 18.24 -11.59 10.49
C VAL A 294 19.56 -11.83 11.20
N LYS A 295 20.29 -12.88 10.79
CA LYS A 295 21.58 -13.24 11.37
C LYS A 295 22.58 -12.09 11.29
N LYS A 296 22.80 -11.53 10.09
CA LYS A 296 23.77 -10.45 9.87
C LYS A 296 23.40 -9.17 10.62
N VAL A 297 22.12 -8.78 10.61
CA VAL A 297 21.69 -7.62 11.40
C VAL A 297 21.87 -7.88 12.90
N GLY A 298 21.55 -9.09 13.39
CA GLY A 298 21.76 -9.48 14.77
C GLY A 298 23.23 -9.42 15.20
N GLU A 299 24.15 -9.88 14.36
CA GLU A 299 25.60 -9.77 14.57
C GLU A 299 26.05 -8.30 14.63
N ALA A 300 25.55 -7.46 13.72
CA ALA A 300 25.86 -6.03 13.70
C ALA A 300 25.34 -5.31 14.96
N VAL A 301 24.10 -5.59 15.38
CA VAL A 301 23.51 -5.04 16.62
C VAL A 301 24.31 -5.48 17.84
N LYS A 302 24.65 -6.78 17.95
CA LYS A 302 25.42 -7.32 19.07
C LYS A 302 26.79 -6.67 19.19
N LYS A 303 27.48 -6.44 18.07
CA LYS A 303 28.77 -5.74 18.05
C LYS A 303 28.66 -4.31 18.61
N GLU A 304 27.58 -3.62 18.30
CA GLU A 304 27.32 -2.27 18.82
C GLU A 304 26.91 -2.27 20.29
N GLU A 305 26.15 -3.25 20.75
CA GLU A 305 25.86 -3.45 22.18
C GLU A 305 27.15 -3.70 22.98
N GLU A 306 28.05 -4.55 22.48
CA GLU A 306 29.34 -4.81 23.12
C GLU A 306 30.25 -3.58 23.13
N ALA A 307 30.27 -2.80 22.04
CA ALA A 307 31.02 -1.55 21.99
C ALA A 307 30.50 -0.53 23.00
N ALA A 308 29.17 -0.36 23.10
CA ALA A 308 28.55 0.54 24.07
C ALA A 308 28.82 0.11 25.52
N LYS A 309 28.77 -1.20 25.81
CA LYS A 309 29.13 -1.74 27.14
C LYS A 309 30.59 -1.45 27.51
N LYS A 310 31.53 -1.64 26.57
CA LYS A 310 32.96 -1.35 26.79
C LYS A 310 33.20 0.15 27.01
N GLU A 311 32.55 1.01 26.25
CA GLU A 311 32.65 2.47 26.42
C GLU A 311 32.11 2.91 27.80
N GLN A 312 30.96 2.35 28.22
CA GLN A 312 30.40 2.62 29.54
C GLN A 312 31.34 2.15 30.66
N GLN A 313 31.87 0.94 30.58
CA GLN A 313 32.82 0.41 31.57
C GLN A 313 34.07 1.30 31.67
N ALA A 314 34.64 1.71 30.53
CA ALA A 314 35.79 2.62 30.51
C ALA A 314 35.45 4.00 31.13
N ALA A 315 34.25 4.52 30.87
CA ALA A 315 33.80 5.79 31.44
C ALA A 315 33.56 5.71 32.95
N GLU A 316 33.01 4.59 33.45
CA GLU A 316 32.84 4.31 34.88
C GLU A 316 34.18 4.19 35.61
N GLU A 317 35.15 3.47 35.03
CA GLU A 317 36.49 3.35 35.57
C GLU A 317 37.22 4.71 35.62
N ALA A 318 37.08 5.52 34.56
CA ALA A 318 37.66 6.86 34.51
C ALA A 318 37.05 7.80 35.56
N ALA A 319 35.72 7.75 35.74
CA ALA A 319 35.02 8.53 36.76
C ALA A 319 35.46 8.15 38.18
N LYS A 320 35.61 6.84 38.44
CA LYS A 320 36.10 6.31 39.73
C LYS A 320 37.51 6.80 40.03
N LYS A 321 38.43 6.77 39.04
CA LYS A 321 39.79 7.30 39.19
C LYS A 321 39.83 8.82 39.44
N ALA A 322 38.87 9.57 38.91
CA ALA A 322 38.76 11.01 39.07
C ALA A 322 37.99 11.46 40.32
N GLY A 323 37.47 10.53 41.15
CA GLY A 323 36.62 10.85 42.29
C GLY A 323 35.28 11.50 41.91
N LYS A 324 34.82 11.30 40.67
CA LYS A 324 33.57 11.87 40.15
C LYS A 324 32.47 10.80 40.12
N PRO A 325 31.19 11.18 40.24
CA PRO A 325 30.09 10.26 40.05
C PRO A 325 30.12 9.66 38.63
N ALA A 326 29.77 8.37 38.52
CA ALA A 326 29.72 7.68 37.23
C ALA A 326 28.76 8.39 36.26
N PRO A 327 29.16 8.61 35.00
CA PRO A 327 28.29 9.19 34.01
C PRO A 327 27.08 8.27 33.78
N LYS A 328 25.89 8.87 33.62
CA LYS A 328 24.69 8.09 33.30
C LYS A 328 24.89 7.37 31.96
N PRO A 329 24.52 6.08 31.84
CA PRO A 329 24.60 5.36 30.59
C PRO A 329 23.81 6.09 29.51
N LYS A 330 24.48 6.43 28.42
CA LYS A 330 23.82 6.93 27.22
C LYS A 330 23.10 5.74 26.60
N LYS A 331 21.76 5.74 26.61
CA LYS A 331 20.96 4.74 25.87
C LYS A 331 21.15 5.00 24.38
N VAL A 332 22.22 4.46 23.82
CA VAL A 332 22.41 4.37 22.37
C VAL A 332 21.58 3.17 21.91
N ASP A 333 20.66 3.39 20.99
CA ASP A 333 19.97 2.30 20.31
C ASP A 333 21.00 1.58 19.43
N ALA A 334 21.35 0.34 19.79
CA ALA A 334 22.37 -0.43 19.10
C ALA A 334 21.99 -0.74 17.64
N LEU A 335 20.68 -0.81 17.33
CA LEU A 335 20.22 -0.96 15.95
C LEU A 335 20.50 0.31 15.15
N ASP A 336 20.21 1.49 15.71
CA ASP A 336 20.52 2.76 15.04
C ASP A 336 22.03 2.95 14.84
N ALA A 337 22.84 2.55 15.82
CA ALA A 337 24.29 2.57 15.69
C ALA A 337 24.79 1.64 14.58
N ALA A 338 24.24 0.41 14.49
CA ALA A 338 24.58 -0.56 13.47
C ALA A 338 24.23 -0.05 12.07
N ILE A 339 23.02 0.51 11.90
CA ILE A 339 22.56 1.12 10.64
C ILE A 339 23.44 2.31 10.24
N ALA A 340 23.86 3.13 11.21
CA ALA A 340 24.68 4.31 10.93
C ALA A 340 26.10 3.94 10.44
N LYS A 341 26.66 2.83 10.93
CA LYS A 341 28.03 2.38 10.64
C LYS A 341 28.15 1.48 9.41
N ASP A 342 27.08 0.78 9.02
CA ASP A 342 27.08 -0.13 7.87
C ASP A 342 26.38 0.51 6.65
N ALA A 343 27.17 0.84 5.62
CA ALA A 343 26.69 1.54 4.44
C ALA A 343 25.73 0.71 3.58
N ASP A 344 25.82 -0.61 3.60
CA ASP A 344 24.91 -1.49 2.84
C ASP A 344 23.63 -1.75 3.62
N LEU A 345 23.70 -1.90 4.95
CA LEU A 345 22.53 -1.96 5.81
C LEU A 345 21.71 -0.65 5.73
N LYS A 346 22.38 0.51 5.70
CA LYS A 346 21.72 1.82 5.54
C LYS A 346 20.85 1.89 4.28
N LYS A 347 21.26 1.24 3.18
CA LYS A 347 20.50 1.19 1.92
C LYS A 347 19.24 0.34 1.99
N VAL A 348 19.17 -0.64 2.90
CA VAL A 348 17.95 -1.42 3.12
C VAL A 348 16.83 -0.53 3.69
N GLY A 349 17.20 0.39 4.59
CA GLY A 349 16.30 1.39 5.16
C GLY A 349 15.85 1.05 6.58
N LYS A 350 15.94 2.03 7.49
CA LYS A 350 15.70 1.87 8.93
C LYS A 350 14.32 1.28 9.26
N ALA A 351 13.27 1.71 8.58
CA ALA A 351 11.91 1.24 8.84
C ALA A 351 11.76 -0.26 8.56
N PHE A 352 12.29 -0.73 7.44
CA PHE A 352 12.26 -2.15 7.08
C PHE A 352 13.04 -2.99 8.09
N ILE A 353 14.26 -2.57 8.41
CA ILE A 353 15.13 -3.28 9.36
C ILE A 353 14.48 -3.35 10.73
N SER A 354 13.94 -2.23 11.23
CA SER A 354 13.28 -2.19 12.54
C SER A 354 12.14 -3.20 12.64
N LYS A 355 11.39 -3.39 11.55
CA LYS A 355 10.27 -4.34 11.48
C LYS A 355 10.72 -5.80 11.42
N TYR A 356 11.76 -6.12 10.64
CA TYR A 356 12.05 -7.52 10.26
C TYR A 356 13.38 -8.09 10.80
N HIS A 357 14.26 -7.30 11.43
CA HIS A 357 15.58 -7.79 11.86
C HIS A 357 15.55 -8.91 12.91
N LYS A 358 14.43 -9.11 13.61
CA LYS A 358 14.29 -10.17 14.64
C LYS A 358 13.59 -11.43 14.13
N THR A 359 12.64 -11.27 13.21
CA THR A 359 11.72 -12.34 12.80
C THR A 359 11.93 -12.77 11.36
N GLY A 360 12.68 -12.00 10.58
CA GLY A 360 12.72 -12.15 9.13
C GLY A 360 11.48 -11.55 8.49
N PHE A 361 11.46 -11.57 7.15
CA PHE A 361 10.37 -11.03 6.34
C PHE A 361 9.60 -12.13 5.58
N LEU A 362 9.98 -13.40 5.61
CA LEU A 362 9.12 -14.47 5.08
C LEU A 362 8.28 -15.07 6.21
N GLY A 363 7.02 -14.64 6.31
CA GLY A 363 6.10 -15.07 7.39
C GLY A 363 5.19 -16.25 7.05
N LEU A 364 4.91 -16.51 5.76
CA LEU A 364 4.04 -17.59 5.33
C LEU A 364 4.76 -18.94 5.37
N GLU A 365 4.06 -19.99 5.81
CA GLU A 365 4.58 -21.36 5.75
C GLU A 365 4.52 -21.94 4.33
N TRP A 366 5.47 -22.80 3.99
CA TRP A 366 5.55 -23.43 2.67
C TRP A 366 4.25 -24.13 2.26
N SER A 367 3.63 -24.88 3.18
CA SER A 367 2.37 -25.60 2.92
C SER A 367 1.26 -24.68 2.39
N LEU A 368 1.20 -23.43 2.86
CA LEU A 368 0.24 -22.45 2.37
C LEU A 368 0.62 -21.98 0.96
N VAL A 369 1.87 -21.56 0.77
CA VAL A 369 2.39 -21.10 -0.52
C VAL A 369 2.24 -22.19 -1.60
N GLU A 370 2.49 -23.45 -1.23
CA GLU A 370 2.28 -24.61 -2.10
C GLU A 370 0.81 -24.79 -2.48
N ALA A 371 -0.12 -24.63 -1.53
CA ALA A 371 -1.54 -24.71 -1.81
C ALA A 371 -1.99 -23.62 -2.79
N PHE A 372 -1.47 -22.38 -2.65
CA PHE A 372 -1.67 -21.30 -3.62
C PHE A 372 -1.12 -21.65 -5.00
N HIS A 373 0.11 -22.19 -5.07
CA HIS A 373 0.70 -22.65 -6.34
C HIS A 373 -0.15 -23.74 -7.02
N LYS A 374 -0.64 -24.73 -6.25
CA LYS A 374 -1.51 -25.81 -6.75
C LYS A 374 -2.87 -25.31 -7.24
N ALA A 375 -3.33 -24.17 -6.73
CA ALA A 375 -4.51 -23.47 -7.22
C ALA A 375 -4.21 -22.55 -8.43
N GLU A 376 -3.03 -22.69 -9.03
CA GLU A 376 -2.56 -21.95 -10.21
C GLU A 376 -2.42 -20.44 -9.99
N LEU A 377 -2.29 -20.01 -8.74
CA LEU A 377 -2.11 -18.59 -8.39
C LEU A 377 -0.64 -18.17 -8.56
N THR A 378 -0.42 -16.95 -9.03
CA THR A 378 0.91 -16.33 -9.11
C THR A 378 1.27 -15.69 -7.77
N TRP A 379 2.43 -16.02 -7.23
CA TRP A 379 2.94 -15.41 -6.00
C TRP A 379 3.59 -14.05 -6.28
N GLY A 380 3.30 -13.03 -5.47
CA GLY A 380 3.90 -11.69 -5.56
C GLY A 380 5.42 -11.67 -5.32
N ALA A 381 5.99 -12.77 -4.82
CA ALA A 381 7.44 -13.01 -4.86
C ALA A 381 8.01 -13.02 -6.29
N THR A 382 7.19 -13.08 -7.34
CA THR A 382 7.62 -13.06 -8.74
C THR A 382 7.58 -11.67 -9.37
N TYR A 383 7.17 -10.63 -8.65
CA TYR A 383 7.03 -9.27 -9.17
C TYR A 383 8.33 -8.45 -9.05
N PRO A 384 8.52 -7.35 -9.82
CA PRO A 384 9.70 -6.49 -9.66
C PRO A 384 9.88 -6.00 -8.23
N ASP A 385 8.83 -5.41 -7.66
CA ASP A 385 8.70 -5.14 -6.24
C ASP A 385 8.11 -6.39 -5.60
N VAL A 386 8.84 -6.98 -4.65
CA VAL A 386 8.47 -8.25 -4.03
C VAL A 386 7.28 -8.01 -3.11
N ASP A 387 6.22 -8.81 -3.24
CA ASP A 387 5.10 -8.83 -2.31
C ASP A 387 4.88 -10.26 -1.82
N LEU A 388 5.34 -10.57 -0.60
CA LEU A 388 5.45 -11.96 -0.15
C LEU A 388 4.13 -12.56 0.33
N HIS A 389 3.09 -11.76 0.55
CA HIS A 389 1.79 -12.28 0.96
C HIS A 389 0.71 -12.13 -0.12
N HIS A 390 1.04 -11.51 -1.25
CA HIS A 390 0.15 -11.33 -2.38
C HIS A 390 0.10 -12.56 -3.29
N PHE A 391 -1.10 -12.91 -3.72
CA PHE A 391 -1.36 -13.93 -4.74
C PHE A 391 -2.42 -13.45 -5.72
N SER A 392 -2.18 -13.64 -7.02
CA SER A 392 -3.12 -13.27 -8.09
C SER A 392 -3.46 -14.49 -8.96
N LEU A 393 -4.59 -14.43 -9.67
CA LEU A 393 -4.85 -15.34 -10.80
C LEU A 393 -3.80 -15.17 -11.92
#